data_AF-A0A2V5M3R0-F1
#
_entry.id   AF-A0A2V5M3R0-F1
#
_cell.length_a   1.000
_cell.length_b   1.000
_cell.length_c   1.000
_cell.angle_alpha   90.00
_cell.angle_beta   90.00
_cell.angle_gamma   90.00
#
_symmetry.space_group_name_H-M   'P 1'
#
loop_
_entity.id
_entity.type
_entity.pdbx_description
1 polymer ?
#
loop_
_entity_poly.entity_id
_entity_poly.type
_entity_poly.pdbx_seq_one_letter_code
_entity_poly.pdbx_strand_id
1 'polypeptide(L)'
;EPQVYRKVHLVPFGEFVPFRHSFPLFAKIVGDQVPEDFDAGTEFTVFQLSHNHGRVAPLICFEDTVGELTRQFVVRGADFFANVTNDGWFLRSAGSRQHLANAVFRCVENRRPMVRAANTGITCFVNEFGRVTEMLRNDQGSIFEEGTLIGDVGIATEPTMTFYAQHGELFAEICTAVALAILLGKSAQFARQRYR
;
A
#
# COMPACT_ATOMS: atom_id res chain seq x y z
N GLU A 1 -22.81 -16.07 -5.20
CA GLU A 1 -21.52 -16.57 -4.72
C GLU A 1 -20.78 -15.46 -3.99
N PRO A 2 -19.89 -15.77 -3.02
CA PRO A 2 -19.09 -14.74 -2.36
C PRO A 2 -18.11 -14.08 -3.34
N GLN A 3 -17.88 -12.77 -3.17
CA GLN A 3 -16.80 -12.07 -3.86
C GLN A 3 -15.46 -12.44 -3.20
N VAL A 4 -14.43 -12.73 -4.00
CA VAL A 4 -13.14 -13.23 -3.51
C VAL A 4 -12.02 -12.38 -4.08
N TYR A 5 -11.07 -12.00 -3.24
CA TYR A 5 -9.82 -11.36 -3.62
C TYR A 5 -8.64 -12.21 -3.14
N ARG A 6 -7.63 -12.36 -4.00
CA ARG A 6 -6.36 -13.01 -3.68
C ARG A 6 -5.27 -11.96 -3.75
N LYS A 7 -4.41 -11.92 -2.73
CA LYS A 7 -3.32 -10.95 -2.60
C LYS A 7 -2.46 -10.93 -3.87
N VAL A 8 -2.33 -9.78 -4.50
CA VAL A 8 -1.60 -9.58 -5.76
C VAL A 8 -0.13 -9.28 -5.48
N HIS A 9 0.17 -8.48 -4.45
CA HIS A 9 1.56 -8.12 -4.11
C HIS A 9 2.05 -8.88 -2.88
N LEU A 10 2.81 -9.95 -3.12
CA LEU A 10 3.40 -10.77 -2.07
C LEU A 10 4.67 -10.13 -1.49
N VAL A 11 4.91 -10.33 -0.19
CA VAL A 11 6.10 -9.86 0.51
C VAL A 11 7.25 -10.84 0.30
N PRO A 12 8.37 -10.40 -0.30
CA PRO A 12 9.55 -11.23 -0.45
C PRO A 12 10.07 -11.69 0.91
N PHE A 13 10.48 -12.96 0.99
CA PHE A 13 10.99 -13.64 2.18
C PHE A 13 9.99 -13.78 3.35
N GLY A 14 8.75 -13.30 3.21
CA GLY A 14 7.66 -13.53 4.16
C GLY A 14 6.56 -14.42 3.59
N GLU A 15 6.28 -14.30 2.30
CA GLU A 15 5.21 -15.06 1.61
C GLU A 15 5.75 -15.88 0.44
N PHE A 16 6.91 -15.52 -0.11
CA PHE A 16 7.62 -16.34 -1.09
C PHE A 16 9.13 -16.09 -1.02
N VAL A 17 9.95 -17.01 -1.55
CA VAL A 17 11.41 -16.84 -1.64
C VAL A 17 11.82 -16.48 -3.07
N PRO A 18 12.32 -15.26 -3.32
CA PRO A 18 12.84 -14.86 -4.63
C PRO A 18 13.90 -15.83 -5.14
N PHE A 19 13.73 -16.29 -6.38
CA PHE A 19 14.66 -17.20 -7.05
C PHE A 19 15.00 -18.47 -6.25
N ARG A 20 14.03 -19.02 -5.50
CA ARG A 20 14.20 -20.21 -4.64
C ARG A 20 15.02 -21.34 -5.29
N HIS A 21 14.77 -21.63 -6.57
CA HIS A 21 15.44 -22.70 -7.29
C HIS A 21 16.80 -22.31 -7.91
N SER A 22 17.00 -21.02 -8.23
CA SER A 22 18.23 -20.54 -8.88
C SER A 22 19.32 -20.13 -7.90
N PHE A 23 18.94 -19.72 -6.67
CA PHE A 23 19.88 -19.30 -5.63
C PHE A 23 19.55 -19.98 -4.28
N PRO A 24 20.06 -21.21 -4.03
CA PRO A 24 19.74 -22.00 -2.84
C PRO A 24 20.11 -21.33 -1.51
N LEU A 25 21.01 -20.34 -1.54
CA LEU A 25 21.38 -19.55 -0.37
C LEU A 25 20.20 -18.74 0.18
N PHE A 26 19.32 -18.20 -0.68
CA PHE A 26 18.14 -17.45 -0.25
C PHE A 26 17.15 -18.35 0.49
N ALA A 27 16.89 -19.54 -0.04
CA ALA A 27 16.05 -20.53 0.65
C ALA A 27 16.66 -20.96 2.00
N LYS A 28 17.99 -21.11 2.06
CA LYS A 28 18.70 -21.48 3.28
C LYS A 28 18.70 -20.39 4.36
N ILE A 29 18.73 -19.12 3.97
CA ILE A 29 18.67 -17.97 4.91
C ILE A 29 17.28 -17.88 5.56
N VAL A 30 16.23 -18.10 4.77
CA VAL A 30 14.84 -18.02 5.26
C VAL A 30 14.48 -19.29 6.05
N GLY A 31 15.03 -20.44 5.66
CA GLY A 31 14.78 -21.72 6.34
C GLY A 31 13.29 -22.06 6.39
N ASP A 32 12.85 -22.60 7.52
CA ASP A 32 11.47 -23.05 7.75
C ASP A 32 10.47 -21.90 7.99
N GLN A 33 10.91 -20.64 7.96
CA GLN A 33 10.01 -19.49 8.14
C GLN A 33 9.05 -19.31 6.96
N VAL A 34 9.48 -19.70 5.76
CA VAL A 34 8.64 -19.74 4.55
C VAL A 34 8.83 -21.12 3.92
N PRO A 35 8.09 -22.13 4.41
CA PRO A 35 8.26 -23.51 3.95
C PRO A 35 7.79 -23.70 2.50
N GLU A 36 6.80 -22.92 2.08
CA GLU A 36 6.20 -22.95 0.75
C GLU A 36 5.93 -21.52 0.26
N ASP A 37 5.89 -21.32 -1.06
CA ASP A 37 5.54 -20.01 -1.65
C ASP A 37 4.03 -19.91 -1.82
N PHE A 38 3.47 -18.74 -1.50
CA PHE A 38 2.11 -18.41 -1.94
C PHE A 38 2.08 -18.06 -3.44
N ASP A 39 0.96 -18.39 -4.08
CA ASP A 39 0.65 -17.88 -5.42
C ASP A 39 0.06 -16.47 -5.35
N ALA A 40 0.58 -15.57 -6.18
CA ALA A 40 0.02 -14.23 -6.31
C ALA A 40 -1.33 -14.25 -7.04
N GLY A 41 -2.26 -13.44 -6.57
CA GLY A 41 -3.49 -13.11 -7.29
C GLY A 41 -3.20 -12.36 -8.59
N THR A 42 -4.08 -12.50 -9.58
CA THR A 42 -3.94 -11.89 -10.90
C THR A 42 -4.99 -10.81 -11.18
N GLU A 43 -5.97 -10.65 -10.28
CA GLU A 43 -7.13 -9.78 -10.48
C GLU A 43 -7.24 -8.70 -9.40
N PHE A 44 -7.52 -7.48 -9.84
CA PHE A 44 -7.87 -6.36 -8.96
C PHE A 44 -9.38 -6.35 -8.69
N THR A 45 -9.85 -7.35 -7.95
CA THR A 45 -11.28 -7.55 -7.67
C THR A 45 -11.81 -6.47 -6.73
N VAL A 46 -12.56 -5.51 -7.27
CA VAL A 46 -13.29 -4.50 -6.49
C VAL A 46 -14.60 -5.12 -5.99
N PHE A 47 -14.84 -5.12 -4.68
CA PHE A 47 -16.08 -5.69 -4.15
C PHE A 47 -17.21 -4.66 -4.16
N GLN A 48 -18.37 -5.06 -4.65
CA GLN A 48 -19.60 -4.28 -4.54
C GLN A 48 -20.28 -4.57 -3.19
N LEU A 49 -20.47 -3.54 -2.36
CA LEU A 49 -21.28 -3.70 -1.14
C LEU A 49 -22.76 -3.79 -1.50
N SER A 50 -23.50 -4.55 -0.69
CA SER A 50 -24.96 -4.67 -0.80
C SER A 50 -25.64 -3.31 -0.65
N HIS A 51 -26.84 -3.18 -1.21
CA HIS A 51 -27.64 -1.94 -1.16
C HIS A 51 -26.91 -0.70 -1.72
N ASN A 52 -25.94 -0.89 -2.62
CA ASN A 52 -25.16 0.18 -3.25
C ASN A 52 -24.43 1.09 -2.25
N HIS A 53 -24.00 0.56 -1.10
CA HIS A 53 -23.20 1.30 -0.11
C HIS A 53 -21.74 1.59 -0.55
N GLY A 54 -21.46 1.54 -1.85
CA GLY A 54 -20.14 1.77 -2.44
C GLY A 54 -19.38 0.50 -2.79
N ARG A 55 -18.23 0.71 -3.40
CA ARG A 55 -17.30 -0.31 -3.90
C ARG A 55 -16.00 -0.26 -3.12
N VAL A 56 -15.57 -1.40 -2.59
CA VAL A 56 -14.38 -1.50 -1.74
C VAL A 56 -13.22 -2.15 -2.48
N ALA A 57 -12.05 -1.55 -2.34
CA ALA A 57 -10.78 -2.15 -2.71
C ALA A 57 -10.21 -2.92 -1.50
N PRO A 58 -10.23 -4.26 -1.51
CA PRO A 58 -9.55 -5.04 -0.49
C PRO A 58 -8.04 -4.91 -0.67
N LEU A 59 -7.34 -4.56 0.40
CA LEU A 59 -5.88 -4.53 0.47
C LEU A 59 -5.46 -5.48 1.59
N ILE A 60 -4.51 -6.37 1.31
CA ILE A 60 -4.01 -7.31 2.30
C ILE A 60 -2.61 -6.88 2.74
N CYS A 61 -2.46 -6.58 4.02
CA CYS A 61 -1.17 -6.26 4.65
C CYS A 61 -0.43 -5.14 3.86
N PHE A 62 0.80 -5.42 3.43
CA PHE A 62 1.70 -4.50 2.72
C PHE A 62 1.20 -3.96 1.37
N GLU A 63 0.06 -4.42 0.84
CA GLU A 63 -0.47 -3.90 -0.43
C GLU A 63 -0.78 -2.39 -0.37
N ASP A 64 -1.04 -1.85 0.82
CA ASP A 64 -1.21 -0.40 1.03
C ASP A 64 0.12 0.40 0.96
N THR A 65 1.25 -0.28 0.82
CA THR A 65 2.55 0.38 0.58
C THR A 65 2.83 0.57 -0.91
N VAL A 66 2.04 -0.04 -1.78
CA VAL A 66 2.24 -0.05 -3.24
C VAL A 66 1.25 0.89 -3.92
N GLY A 67 1.71 2.10 -4.27
CA GLY A 67 0.88 3.16 -4.87
C GLY A 67 0.17 2.74 -6.16
N GLU A 68 0.89 2.10 -7.09
CA GLU A 68 0.28 1.65 -8.35
C GLU A 68 -0.80 0.58 -8.13
N LEU A 69 -0.64 -0.30 -7.14
CA LEU A 69 -1.66 -1.31 -6.82
C LEU A 69 -2.96 -0.66 -6.35
N THR A 70 -2.88 0.29 -5.41
CA THR A 70 -4.10 0.98 -4.93
C THR A 70 -4.72 1.84 -6.02
N ARG A 71 -3.90 2.47 -6.87
CA ARG A 71 -4.35 3.19 -8.06
C ARG A 71 -5.13 2.28 -9.01
N GLN A 72 -4.65 1.06 -9.27
CA GLN A 72 -5.31 0.08 -10.15
C GLN A 72 -6.73 -0.29 -9.65
N PHE A 73 -6.96 -0.32 -8.34
CA PHE A 73 -8.32 -0.48 -7.81
C PHE A 73 -9.20 0.76 -8.05
N VAL A 74 -8.65 1.95 -7.87
CA VAL A 74 -9.40 3.21 -8.00
C VAL A 74 -9.80 3.49 -9.44
N VAL A 75 -8.92 3.22 -10.42
CA VAL A 75 -9.29 3.30 -11.84
C VAL A 75 -10.36 2.29 -12.24
N ARG A 76 -10.49 1.18 -11.49
CA ARG A 76 -11.58 0.20 -11.63
C ARG A 76 -12.85 0.57 -10.84
N GLY A 77 -12.86 1.74 -10.21
CA GLY A 77 -14.03 2.28 -9.53
C GLY A 77 -14.10 1.96 -8.04
N ALA A 78 -12.99 1.67 -7.36
CA ALA A 78 -13.04 1.62 -5.90
C ALA A 78 -13.41 3.00 -5.32
N ASP A 79 -14.37 3.00 -4.39
CA ASP A 79 -14.87 4.18 -3.68
C ASP A 79 -14.18 4.37 -2.33
N PHE A 80 -13.61 3.31 -1.76
CA PHE A 80 -12.75 3.34 -0.57
C PHE A 80 -11.87 2.09 -0.46
N PHE A 81 -10.89 2.11 0.44
CA PHE A 81 -10.01 0.97 0.73
C PHE A 81 -10.41 0.25 2.01
N ALA A 82 -10.32 -1.08 2.02
CA ALA A 82 -10.34 -1.87 3.24
C ALA A 82 -9.02 -2.62 3.37
N ASN A 83 -8.16 -2.17 4.28
CA ASN A 83 -6.89 -2.84 4.57
C ASN A 83 -7.05 -3.80 5.74
N VAL A 84 -6.78 -5.08 5.50
CA VAL A 84 -6.72 -6.12 6.54
C VAL A 84 -5.26 -6.53 6.69
N THR A 85 -4.68 -6.28 7.86
CA THR A 85 -3.24 -6.44 8.09
C THR A 85 -2.92 -7.17 9.40
N ASN A 86 -1.69 -7.66 9.51
CA ASN A 86 -1.10 -8.14 10.75
C ASN A 86 0.29 -7.52 10.91
N ASP A 87 0.39 -6.48 11.74
CA ASP A 87 1.65 -5.79 12.02
C ASP A 87 2.36 -6.40 13.25
N GLY A 88 1.94 -7.57 13.73
CA GLY A 88 2.54 -8.25 14.89
C GLY A 88 4.04 -8.55 14.71
N TRP A 89 4.49 -8.72 13.46
CA TRP A 89 5.89 -8.91 13.10
C TRP A 89 6.80 -7.74 13.50
N PHE A 90 6.24 -6.54 13.60
CA PHE A 90 7.01 -5.34 13.97
C PHE A 90 7.18 -5.17 15.48
N LEU A 91 6.43 -5.91 16.30
CA LEU A 91 6.43 -5.78 17.76
C LEU A 91 6.36 -4.31 18.19
N ARG A 92 6.99 -3.94 19.31
CA ARG A 92 7.05 -2.56 19.84
C ARG A 92 8.09 -1.70 19.11
N SER A 93 8.08 -1.70 17.78
CA SER A 93 8.96 -0.84 16.95
C SER A 93 8.20 0.30 16.27
N ALA A 94 8.90 1.10 15.46
CA ALA A 94 8.29 2.11 14.61
C ALA A 94 7.56 1.52 13.39
N GLY A 95 7.69 0.22 13.11
CA GLY A 95 7.22 -0.43 11.89
C GLY A 95 5.74 -0.21 11.62
N SER A 96 4.84 -0.46 12.59
CA SER A 96 3.39 -0.25 12.41
C SER A 96 3.05 1.21 12.11
N ARG A 97 3.79 2.18 12.67
CA ARG A 97 3.61 3.61 12.37
C ARG A 97 4.06 3.96 10.96
N GLN A 98 5.19 3.40 10.52
CA GLN A 98 5.68 3.58 9.14
C GLN A 98 4.76 2.91 8.12
N HIS A 99 4.20 1.76 8.45
CA HIS A 99 3.21 1.07 7.63
C HIS A 99 1.94 1.92 7.47
N LEU A 100 1.37 2.44 8.57
CA LEU A 100 0.24 3.37 8.51
C LEU A 100 0.57 4.64 7.70
N ALA A 101 1.78 5.19 7.83
CA ALA A 101 2.17 6.37 7.07
C ALA A 101 2.08 6.15 5.55
N ASN A 102 2.47 4.96 5.07
CA ASN A 102 2.29 4.58 3.67
C ASN A 102 0.80 4.48 3.28
N ALA A 103 -0.01 3.81 4.11
CA ALA A 103 -1.45 3.69 3.89
C ALA A 103 -2.16 5.07 3.80
N VAL A 104 -1.71 6.03 4.61
CA VAL A 104 -2.18 7.44 4.56
C VAL A 104 -1.88 8.08 3.21
N PHE A 105 -0.68 7.88 2.64
CA PHE A 105 -0.37 8.40 1.31
C PHE A 105 -1.30 7.85 0.25
N ARG A 106 -1.67 6.55 0.31
CA ARG A 106 -2.61 5.96 -0.66
C ARG A 106 -3.97 6.65 -0.66
N CYS A 107 -4.44 7.05 0.53
CA CYS A 107 -5.70 7.77 0.69
C CYS A 107 -5.64 9.15 0.02
N VAL A 108 -4.56 9.90 0.27
CA VAL A 108 -4.32 11.23 -0.31
C VAL A 108 -4.16 11.17 -1.83
N GLU A 109 -3.31 10.26 -2.30
CA GLU A 109 -3.00 10.05 -3.71
C GLU A 109 -4.25 9.79 -4.54
N ASN A 110 -5.20 9.04 -3.99
CA ASN A 110 -6.40 8.62 -4.72
C ASN A 110 -7.67 9.39 -4.34
N ARG A 111 -7.62 10.24 -3.31
CA ARG A 111 -8.83 10.82 -2.67
C ARG A 111 -9.87 9.74 -2.34
N ARG A 112 -9.43 8.71 -1.63
CA ARG A 112 -10.30 7.62 -1.17
C ARG A 112 -10.03 7.38 0.32
N PRO A 113 -11.07 7.27 1.15
CA PRO A 113 -10.88 6.93 2.55
C PRO A 113 -10.46 5.45 2.69
N MET A 114 -9.99 5.09 3.87
CA MET A 114 -9.57 3.73 4.22
C MET A 114 -10.11 3.32 5.58
N VAL A 115 -10.61 2.09 5.63
CA VAL A 115 -10.81 1.34 6.88
C VAL A 115 -9.63 0.39 7.02
N ARG A 116 -8.85 0.54 8.09
CA ARG A 116 -7.70 -0.33 8.39
C ARG A 116 -8.01 -1.17 9.63
N ALA A 117 -8.04 -2.49 9.46
CA ALA A 117 -8.18 -3.46 10.52
C ALA A 117 -6.90 -4.27 10.68
N ALA A 118 -6.21 -4.07 11.81
CA ALA A 118 -4.99 -4.79 12.13
C ALA A 118 -5.25 -5.84 13.23
N ASN A 119 -4.78 -7.08 13.05
CA ASN A 119 -4.80 -8.09 14.11
C ASN A 119 -3.95 -7.66 15.32
N THR A 120 -2.78 -7.11 15.05
CA THR A 120 -1.93 -6.41 16.02
C THR A 120 -1.33 -5.24 15.28
N GLY A 121 -1.26 -4.07 15.91
CA GLY A 121 -0.81 -2.84 15.27
C GLY A 121 -1.90 -1.78 15.25
N ILE A 122 -1.91 -0.96 14.20
CA ILE A 122 -2.78 0.22 14.16
C ILE A 122 -4.08 -0.12 13.42
N THR A 123 -5.18 -0.22 14.17
CA THR A 123 -6.55 -0.25 13.65
C THR A 123 -7.12 1.17 13.67
N CYS A 124 -7.54 1.69 12.51
CA CYS A 124 -7.95 3.08 12.37
C CYS A 124 -8.78 3.34 11.11
N PHE A 125 -9.42 4.51 11.10
CA PHE A 125 -10.04 5.09 9.91
C PHE A 125 -9.18 6.24 9.39
N VAL A 126 -8.97 6.30 8.08
CA VAL A 126 -8.26 7.38 7.40
C VAL A 126 -9.18 7.99 6.36
N ASN A 127 -9.33 9.31 6.37
CA ASN A 127 -10.15 9.98 5.37
C ASN A 127 -9.38 10.24 4.05
N GLU A 128 -10.08 10.73 3.04
CA GLU A 128 -9.55 11.03 1.70
C GLU A 128 -8.46 12.13 1.68
N PHE A 129 -8.28 12.86 2.78
CA PHE A 129 -7.24 13.86 2.97
C PHE A 129 -6.04 13.31 3.78
N GLY A 130 -6.04 12.02 4.10
CA GLY A 130 -4.96 11.38 4.86
C GLY A 130 -5.00 11.66 6.37
N ARG A 131 -6.12 12.16 6.90
CA ARG A 131 -6.27 12.34 8.35
C ARG A 131 -6.78 11.05 8.96
N VAL A 132 -6.10 10.59 10.02
CA VAL A 132 -6.63 9.53 10.86
C VAL A 132 -7.78 10.11 11.68
N THR A 133 -9.01 9.69 11.39
CA THR A 133 -10.22 10.22 12.04
C THR A 133 -10.50 9.52 13.35
N GLU A 134 -10.28 8.20 13.39
CA GLU A 134 -10.49 7.36 14.56
C GLU A 134 -9.37 6.32 14.66
N MET A 135 -8.91 5.99 15.87
CA MET A 135 -7.86 5.00 16.09
C MET A 135 -8.11 4.21 17.38
N LEU A 136 -8.04 2.89 17.28
CA LEU A 136 -8.13 2.02 18.44
C LEU A 136 -6.86 2.13 19.28
N ARG A 137 -7.03 2.54 20.54
CA ARG A 137 -5.98 2.61 21.55
C ARG A 137 -6.57 2.28 22.90
N ASN A 138 -5.74 1.75 23.79
CA ASN A 138 -6.12 1.62 25.19
C ASN A 138 -5.98 2.93 25.96
N ASP A 139 -6.35 2.93 27.24
CA ASP A 139 -6.32 4.10 28.13
C ASP A 139 -4.93 4.75 28.26
N GLN A 140 -3.86 3.99 27.98
CA GLN A 140 -2.47 4.47 28.01
C GLN A 140 -1.99 4.95 26.63
N GLY A 141 -2.86 4.95 25.62
CA GLY A 141 -2.56 5.33 24.24
C GLY A 141 -1.81 4.26 23.44
N SER A 142 -1.71 3.03 23.95
CA SER A 142 -1.06 1.91 23.25
C SER A 142 -1.96 1.33 22.16
N ILE A 143 -1.34 0.90 21.06
CA ILE A 143 -2.00 0.22 19.93
C ILE A 143 -2.08 -1.31 20.12
N PHE A 144 -1.50 -1.84 21.20
CA PHE A 144 -1.57 -3.25 21.56
C PHE A 144 -2.74 -3.45 22.51
N GLU A 145 -3.94 -3.52 21.94
CA GLU A 145 -5.20 -3.64 22.67
C GLU A 145 -6.16 -4.56 21.92
N GLU A 146 -6.90 -5.38 22.65
CA GLU A 146 -8.03 -6.13 22.10
C GLU A 146 -9.27 -5.24 22.11
N GLY A 147 -9.92 -5.05 20.96
CA GLY A 147 -11.10 -4.19 20.92
C GLY A 147 -11.73 -4.08 19.55
N THR A 148 -12.83 -3.32 19.52
CA THR A 148 -13.55 -2.98 18.30
C THR A 148 -13.57 -1.47 18.14
N LEU A 149 -13.27 -1.00 16.93
CA LEU A 149 -13.39 0.40 16.56
C LEU A 149 -14.59 0.58 15.65
N ILE A 150 -15.52 1.43 16.05
CA ILE A 150 -16.70 1.79 15.26
C ILE A 150 -16.48 3.22 14.78
N GLY A 151 -16.71 3.46 13.48
CA GLY A 151 -16.53 4.77 12.89
C GLY A 151 -17.19 4.86 11.52
N ASP A 152 -17.36 6.09 11.04
CA ASP A 152 -17.96 6.38 9.75
C ASP A 152 -16.90 6.53 8.65
N VAL A 153 -17.24 6.07 7.45
CA VAL A 153 -16.42 6.21 6.25
C VAL A 153 -17.11 7.17 5.29
N GLY A 154 -16.49 8.32 5.04
CA GLY A 154 -17.00 9.32 4.09
C GLY A 154 -16.82 8.90 2.64
N ILE A 155 -17.75 8.09 2.11
CA ILE A 155 -17.74 7.72 0.69
C ILE A 155 -18.33 8.87 -0.13
N ALA A 156 -17.58 9.37 -1.10
CA ALA A 156 -18.04 10.46 -1.97
C ALA A 156 -19.12 9.96 -2.94
N THR A 157 -20.24 10.67 -3.05
CA THR A 157 -21.32 10.36 -4.00
C THR A 157 -20.86 10.47 -5.46
N GLU A 158 -20.04 11.49 -5.75
CA GLU A 158 -19.46 11.73 -7.06
C GLU A 158 -17.93 11.77 -6.94
N PRO A 159 -17.28 10.59 -6.89
CA PRO A 159 -15.86 10.51 -6.65
C PRO A 159 -15.08 11.04 -7.86
N THR A 160 -14.21 12.03 -7.62
CA THR A 160 -13.28 12.54 -8.63
C THR A 160 -12.01 11.69 -8.67
N MET A 161 -11.35 11.68 -9.83
CA MET A 161 -10.03 11.08 -10.01
C MET A 161 -8.96 12.16 -9.84
N THR A 162 -7.98 11.93 -8.96
CA THR A 162 -6.83 12.81 -8.82
C THR A 162 -5.93 12.75 -10.06
N PHE A 163 -4.98 13.68 -10.19
CA PHE A 163 -3.97 13.62 -11.25
C PHE A 163 -3.18 12.32 -11.18
N TYR A 164 -2.79 11.88 -9.97
CA TYR A 164 -2.10 10.62 -9.75
C TYR A 164 -2.95 9.42 -10.16
N ALA A 165 -4.21 9.35 -9.73
CA ALA A 165 -5.08 8.23 -10.09
C ALA A 165 -5.26 8.11 -11.62
N GLN A 166 -5.28 9.25 -12.34
CA GLN A 166 -5.34 9.25 -13.80
C GLN A 166 -4.01 8.85 -14.46
N HIS A 167 -2.88 9.40 -14.02
CA HIS A 167 -1.61 9.35 -14.76
C HIS A 167 -0.50 8.50 -14.12
N GLY A 168 -0.70 8.00 -12.91
CA GLY A 168 0.29 7.24 -12.15
C GLY A 168 1.54 8.06 -11.87
N GLU A 169 2.70 7.44 -12.07
CA GLU A 169 4.03 8.01 -11.77
C GLU A 169 4.54 9.03 -12.80
N LEU A 170 3.71 9.43 -13.78
CA LEU A 170 4.11 10.32 -14.87
C LEU A 170 4.86 11.58 -14.40
N PHE A 171 4.41 12.19 -13.29
CA PHE A 171 5.10 13.36 -12.73
C PHE A 171 6.53 13.02 -12.26
N ALA A 172 6.70 11.92 -11.52
CA ALA A 172 7.98 11.48 -11.02
C ALA A 172 8.93 11.04 -12.16
N GLU A 173 8.38 10.39 -13.20
CA GLU A 173 9.12 10.00 -14.40
C GLU A 173 9.66 11.23 -15.15
N ILE A 174 8.82 12.26 -15.36
CA ILE A 174 9.25 13.52 -15.99
C ILE A 174 10.34 14.20 -15.16
N CYS A 175 10.16 14.31 -13.83
CA CYS A 175 11.17 14.89 -12.96
C CYS A 175 12.51 14.13 -13.03
N THR A 176 12.45 12.80 -13.04
CA THR A 176 13.63 11.93 -13.18
C THR A 176 14.34 12.17 -14.51
N ALA A 177 13.59 12.20 -15.61
CA ALA A 177 14.13 12.43 -16.95
C ALA A 177 14.82 13.80 -17.07
N VAL A 178 14.20 14.86 -16.53
CA VAL A 178 14.78 16.20 -16.51
C VAL A 178 16.05 16.24 -15.67
N ALA A 179 16.05 15.63 -14.48
CA ALA A 179 17.23 15.58 -13.62
C ALA A 179 18.39 14.85 -14.29
N LEU A 180 18.13 13.71 -14.94
CA LEU A 180 19.14 12.96 -15.69
C LEU A 180 19.69 13.76 -16.87
N ALA A 181 18.84 14.45 -17.63
CA ALA A 181 19.28 15.31 -18.73
C ALA A 181 20.22 16.42 -18.25
N ILE A 182 19.92 17.05 -17.11
CA ILE A 182 20.77 18.08 -16.49
C ILE A 182 22.12 17.49 -16.07
N LEU A 183 22.12 16.34 -15.40
CA LEU A 183 23.35 15.67 -14.94
C LEU A 183 24.24 15.30 -16.12
N LEU A 184 23.68 14.67 -17.15
CA LEU A 184 24.41 14.31 -18.36
C LEU A 184 24.97 15.55 -19.09
N GLY A 185 24.17 16.63 -19.17
CA GLY A 185 24.61 17.89 -19.74
C GLY A 185 25.81 18.49 -19.00
N LYS A 186 25.79 18.50 -17.66
CA LYS A 186 26.90 18.98 -16.83
C LYS A 186 28.14 18.09 -16.94
N SER A 187 27.97 16.77 -16.93
CA SER A 187 29.09 15.83 -17.10
C SER A 187 29.77 16.00 -18.46
N ALA A 188 28.99 16.20 -19.53
CA ALA A 188 29.53 16.45 -20.86
C ALA A 188 30.29 17.80 -20.94
N GLN A 189 29.79 18.85 -20.29
CA GLN A 189 30.49 20.13 -20.20
C GLN A 189 31.82 20.03 -19.43
N PHE A 190 31.81 19.34 -18.29
CA PHE A 190 33.01 19.13 -17.48
C PHE A 190 34.07 18.31 -18.23
N ALA A 191 33.66 17.23 -18.91
CA ALA A 191 34.56 16.45 -19.74
C ALA A 191 35.20 17.32 -20.85
N ARG A 192 34.40 18.14 -21.55
CA ARG A 192 34.92 19.06 -22.58
C ARG A 192 35.89 20.10 -22.03
N GLN A 193 35.71 20.55 -20.79
CA GLN A 193 36.64 21.48 -20.13
C GLN A 193 37.94 20.81 -19.67
N ARG A 194 37.92 19.50 -19.38
CA ARG A 194 39.10 18.74 -18.92
C ARG A 194 40.03 18.33 -20.08
N TYR A 195 39.49 18.18 -21.28
CA TYR A 195 40.25 17.85 -22.50
C TYR A 195 40.63 19.09 -23.34
N ARG A 196 40.35 20.29 -22.83
CA ARG A 196 40.89 21.56 -23.33
C ARG A 196 42.00 22.04 -22.40
#